data_AF-A0A2E8BCT9-F1
#
_entry.id   AF-A0A2E8BCT9-F1
#
_cell.length_a   1.000
_cell.length_b   1.000
_cell.length_c   1.000
_cell.angle_alpha   90.00
_cell.angle_beta   90.00
_cell.angle_gamma   90.00
#
_symmetry.space_group_name_H-M   'P 1'
#
loop_
_entity.id
_entity.type
_entity.pdbx_description
1 polymer ?
#
loop_
_entity_poly.entity_id
_entity_poly.type
_entity_poly.pdbx_seq_one_letter_code
_entity_poly.pdbx_strand_id
1 'polypeptide(L)'
;MVFVIEYRFAVGDKVLCNLGEAGWKLGTIIALNYRETTWPEEFFAPYQVLVDDDKSLIYVPEDDDRFCRQAMPEDIRILQRSDALATFQSTALMDGEHSTVGERKNNLSCNQDANGLGYESYRSGRCHCCNDCPNQWSYVELYSEHYRCASRNNLNITRYEVDLGVLSVGDQLMFTPENFPNCKTGFMQAPTLVRLPPGIVFSDDGSLSGVVRFDPHRESAYSVEFVAVSTVDWMDETIGIVRLEVTFEVQQNLPPNDFDVKSFTKRQSKARSKAMEILNNLNNIWGLWERNELATRAVCDRMLKELNKLKDIAEQNPRLDNGRWWAHLGGFHMNVHKLLENTLYECELYLGYALTFGDSGVKYYAEQNLNGCYQKRLLEAARFMWYDGMECILQGRWDEAISILKAAASKKDGWGWAVNHGDIWLCEATAVVLKGFENEQNTSIENDNDWMVTAESLLQKAIERSEESGVFGPEGHPWIHQVLQALESYKQLRSNGDATKEWFEEFNSQTIFWCSQALAGIAPFPPKCKERVVDEATLLSKLPGHNA
;
A
#
# COMPACT_ATOMS: atom_id res chain seq x y z
N MET A 1 6.86 -17.66 49.10
CA MET A 1 5.95 -17.42 47.95
C MET A 1 6.83 -17.34 46.73
N VAL A 2 6.77 -18.35 45.85
CA VAL A 2 7.39 -18.25 44.53
C VAL A 2 6.48 -17.33 43.72
N PHE A 3 6.95 -16.15 43.36
CA PHE A 3 6.26 -15.32 42.38
C PHE A 3 6.34 -16.08 41.05
N VAL A 4 5.22 -16.65 40.60
CA VAL A 4 5.12 -17.16 39.24
C VAL A 4 5.08 -15.94 38.35
N ILE A 5 6.18 -15.66 37.66
CA ILE A 5 6.20 -14.63 36.63
C ILE A 5 5.37 -15.18 35.47
N GLU A 6 4.23 -14.54 35.21
CA GLU A 6 3.35 -14.87 34.10
C GLU A 6 3.78 -14.02 32.89
N TYR A 7 4.37 -14.69 31.90
CA TYR A 7 4.78 -14.08 30.64
C TYR A 7 3.62 -14.02 29.64
N ARG A 8 3.68 -13.07 28.72
CA ARG A 8 2.64 -12.87 27.68
C ARG A 8 2.53 -14.02 26.68
N PHE A 9 3.62 -14.72 26.40
CA PHE A 9 3.68 -15.79 25.39
C PHE A 9 4.01 -17.16 25.98
N ALA A 10 3.45 -18.21 25.38
CA ALA A 10 3.69 -19.61 25.71
C ALA A 10 4.65 -20.28 24.71
N VAL A 11 5.21 -21.42 25.11
CA VAL A 11 5.99 -22.27 24.19
C VAL A 11 5.11 -22.69 23.01
N GLY A 12 5.61 -22.47 21.80
CA GLY A 12 4.90 -22.70 20.53
C GLY A 12 4.35 -21.43 19.88
N ASP A 13 4.22 -20.33 20.62
CA ASP A 13 3.68 -19.09 20.07
C ASP A 13 4.60 -18.49 19.00
N LYS A 14 3.99 -17.95 17.95
CA LYS A 14 4.68 -17.20 16.89
C LYS A 14 4.83 -15.74 17.30
N VAL A 15 6.07 -15.27 17.29
CA VAL A 15 6.41 -13.92 17.71
C VAL A 15 7.31 -13.24 16.69
N LEU A 16 7.27 -11.91 16.69
CA LEU A 16 8.29 -11.09 16.07
C LEU A 16 9.29 -10.66 17.14
N CYS A 17 10.57 -10.87 16.87
CA CYS A 17 11.67 -10.44 17.74
C CYS A 17 12.45 -9.31 17.08
N ASN A 18 12.77 -8.27 17.86
CA ASN A 18 13.55 -7.13 17.40
C ASN A 18 15.04 -7.40 17.57
N LEU A 19 15.78 -7.53 16.46
CA LEU A 19 17.23 -7.76 16.43
C LEU A 19 18.00 -6.44 16.15
N GLY A 20 17.40 -5.29 16.43
CA GLY A 20 18.02 -3.98 16.25
C GLY A 20 18.25 -3.66 14.78
N GLU A 21 19.52 -3.53 14.36
CA GLU A 21 19.86 -3.19 12.98
C GLU A 21 19.45 -4.26 11.96
N ALA A 22 19.32 -5.52 12.39
CA ALA A 22 18.85 -6.63 11.56
C ALA A 22 17.31 -6.66 11.42
N GLY A 23 16.61 -5.77 12.11
CA GLY A 23 15.16 -5.60 12.02
C GLY A 23 14.38 -6.65 12.81
N TRP A 24 13.08 -6.74 12.50
CA TRP A 24 12.17 -7.70 13.10
C TRP A 24 12.27 -9.04 12.38
N LYS A 25 12.39 -10.13 13.14
CA LYS A 25 12.43 -11.50 12.63
C LYS A 25 11.33 -12.35 13.24
N LEU A 26 10.70 -13.18 12.41
CA LEU A 26 9.72 -14.15 12.86
C LEU A 26 10.43 -15.27 13.61
N GLY A 27 9.83 -15.73 14.70
CA GLY A 27 10.32 -16.88 15.44
C GLY A 27 9.23 -17.58 16.24
N THR A 28 9.61 -18.69 16.85
CA THR A 28 8.76 -19.48 17.73
C THR A 28 9.37 -19.55 19.12
N ILE A 29 8.58 -19.25 20.15
CA ILE A 29 8.99 -19.47 21.54
C ILE A 29 9.23 -20.96 21.76
N ILE A 30 10.44 -21.36 22.15
CA ILE A 30 10.77 -22.77 22.42
C ILE A 30 11.02 -23.07 23.90
N ALA A 31 11.30 -22.05 24.71
CA ALA A 31 11.46 -22.19 26.15
C ALA A 31 11.11 -20.88 26.88
N LEU A 32 10.68 -21.00 28.13
CA LEU A 32 10.44 -19.89 29.06
C LEU A 32 11.51 -19.91 30.16
N ASN A 33 11.80 -18.75 30.77
CA ASN A 33 12.82 -18.62 31.82
C ASN A 33 14.17 -19.20 31.38
N TYR A 34 14.60 -18.83 30.18
CA TYR A 34 15.83 -19.32 29.58
C TYR A 34 17.05 -18.77 30.30
N ARG A 35 18.09 -19.59 30.44
CA ARG A 35 19.40 -19.17 30.96
C ARG A 35 20.53 -19.88 30.25
N GLU A 36 21.64 -19.18 30.07
CA GLU A 36 22.91 -19.80 29.71
C GLU A 36 23.59 -20.38 30.94
N THR A 37 24.39 -21.43 30.74
CA THR A 37 25.14 -22.06 31.84
C THR A 37 26.16 -21.12 32.49
N THR A 38 26.61 -20.10 31.76
CA THR A 38 27.61 -19.13 32.22
C THR A 38 27.02 -17.87 32.86
N TRP A 39 25.69 -17.72 32.88
CA TRP A 39 25.04 -16.57 33.50
C TRP A 39 24.98 -16.72 35.03
N PRO A 40 24.95 -15.59 35.78
CA PRO A 40 24.64 -15.61 37.21
C PRO A 40 23.31 -16.34 37.49
N GLU A 41 23.18 -17.01 38.64
CA GLU A 41 22.02 -17.86 38.95
C GLU A 41 20.69 -17.09 38.94
N GLU A 42 20.75 -15.80 39.22
CA GLU A 42 19.62 -14.87 39.25
C GLU A 42 19.22 -14.30 37.88
N PHE A 43 19.99 -14.58 36.81
CA PHE A 43 19.78 -13.98 35.50
C PHE A 43 19.10 -14.96 34.53
N PHE A 44 17.90 -14.59 34.10
CA PHE A 44 17.09 -15.35 33.15
C PHE A 44 16.50 -14.41 32.09
N ALA A 45 16.41 -14.90 30.87
CA ALA A 45 15.64 -14.28 29.81
C ALA A 45 14.21 -14.85 29.83
N PRO A 46 13.17 -14.01 29.63
CA PRO A 46 11.78 -14.48 29.56
C PRO A 46 11.59 -15.62 28.56
N TYR A 47 12.19 -15.51 27.38
CA TYR A 47 11.97 -16.41 26.26
C TYR A 47 13.28 -16.83 25.59
N GLN A 48 13.34 -18.10 25.20
CA GLN A 48 14.21 -18.58 24.12
C GLN A 48 13.38 -18.74 22.85
N VAL A 49 13.89 -18.24 21.72
CA VAL A 49 13.17 -18.20 20.45
C VAL A 49 14.00 -18.87 19.37
N LEU A 50 13.36 -19.72 18.59
CA LEU A 50 13.90 -20.26 17.33
C LEU A 50 13.50 -19.33 16.19
N VAL A 51 14.47 -18.69 15.54
CA VAL A 51 14.24 -17.79 14.40
C VAL A 51 13.85 -18.62 13.17
N ASP A 52 12.79 -18.22 12.47
CA ASP A 52 12.24 -19.00 11.36
C ASP A 52 13.15 -19.01 10.13
N ASP A 53 13.84 -17.90 9.84
CA ASP A 53 14.66 -17.72 8.63
C ASP A 53 15.88 -18.66 8.61
N ASP A 54 16.74 -18.60 9.64
CA ASP A 54 18.05 -19.28 9.67
C ASP A 54 18.12 -20.41 10.70
N LYS A 55 17.02 -20.65 11.42
CA LYS A 55 16.92 -21.63 12.51
C LYS A 55 17.90 -21.37 13.67
N SER A 56 18.39 -20.14 13.81
CA SER A 56 19.21 -19.73 14.94
C SER A 56 18.40 -19.64 16.23
N LEU A 57 19.06 -19.82 17.37
CA LEU A 57 18.48 -19.63 18.69
C LEU A 57 18.88 -18.26 19.23
N ILE A 58 17.88 -17.49 19.65
CA ILE A 58 18.07 -16.21 20.32
C ILE A 58 17.34 -16.23 21.67
N TYR A 59 17.63 -15.24 22.51
CA TYR A 59 16.85 -14.98 23.72
C TYR A 59 16.30 -13.56 23.69
N VAL A 60 15.11 -13.38 24.27
CA VAL A 60 14.47 -12.06 24.40
C VAL A 60 14.89 -11.46 25.75
N PRO A 61 15.48 -10.25 25.81
CA PRO A 61 15.97 -9.68 27.07
C PRO A 61 14.87 -9.34 28.08
N GLU A 62 13.72 -8.82 27.62
CA GLU A 62 12.60 -8.39 28.45
C GLU A 62 11.27 -8.77 27.77
N ASP A 63 10.25 -9.12 28.56
CA ASP A 63 8.90 -9.38 28.05
C ASP A 63 8.17 -8.06 27.77
N ASP A 64 8.61 -7.38 26.72
CA ASP A 64 8.14 -6.06 26.32
C ASP A 64 8.06 -5.97 24.79
N ASP A 65 7.03 -5.27 24.28
CA ASP A 65 6.79 -5.09 22.85
C ASP A 65 7.94 -4.44 22.09
N ARG A 66 8.90 -3.79 22.77
CA ARG A 66 10.14 -3.28 22.16
C ARG A 66 11.08 -4.40 21.70
N PHE A 67 11.02 -5.56 22.35
CA PHE A 67 11.89 -6.70 22.08
C PHE A 67 11.15 -7.87 21.43
N CYS A 68 9.92 -8.13 21.84
CA CYS A 68 9.13 -9.26 21.37
C CYS A 68 7.64 -8.93 21.40
N ARG A 69 6.95 -9.18 20.29
CA ARG A 69 5.50 -8.99 20.14
C ARG A 69 4.86 -10.15 19.41
N GLN A 70 3.55 -10.30 19.56
CA GLN A 70 2.78 -11.30 18.81
C GLN A 70 2.95 -11.07 17.31
N ALA A 71 3.20 -12.13 16.54
CA ALA A 71 3.20 -12.04 15.09
C ALA A 71 1.76 -12.04 14.58
N MET A 72 1.35 -10.97 13.90
CA MET A 72 0.03 -10.92 13.27
C MET A 72 0.01 -11.82 12.03
N PRO A 73 -1.17 -12.30 11.58
CA PRO A 73 -1.29 -13.07 10.34
C PRO A 73 -0.65 -12.35 9.14
N GLU A 74 -0.70 -11.01 9.12
CA GLU A 74 -0.05 -10.19 8.11
C GLU A 74 1.48 -10.24 8.18
N ASP A 75 2.07 -10.14 9.37
CA ASP A 75 3.51 -10.26 9.57
C ASP A 75 4.03 -11.62 9.07
N ILE A 76 3.27 -12.69 9.39
CA ILE A 76 3.58 -14.05 8.96
C ILE A 76 3.55 -14.14 7.43
N ARG A 77 2.53 -13.61 6.75
CA ARG A 77 2.46 -13.59 5.29
C ARG A 77 3.66 -12.87 4.67
N ILE A 78 3.95 -11.66 5.15
CA ILE A 78 5.04 -10.83 4.65
C ILE A 78 6.38 -11.55 4.80
N LEU A 79 6.66 -12.15 5.95
CA LEU A 79 7.96 -12.77 6.21
C LEU A 79 8.11 -14.15 5.55
N GLN A 80 7.04 -14.94 5.44
CA GLN A 80 7.11 -16.30 4.90
C GLN A 80 6.97 -16.42 3.38
N ARG A 81 6.45 -15.40 2.69
CA ARG A 81 6.17 -15.46 1.24
C ARG A 81 6.99 -14.45 0.48
N SER A 82 7.35 -14.73 -0.77
CA SER A 82 8.15 -13.81 -1.58
C SER A 82 7.42 -12.50 -1.88
N ASP A 83 6.11 -12.57 -2.18
CA ASP A 83 5.24 -11.43 -2.44
C ASP A 83 3.75 -11.84 -2.46
N ALA A 84 2.85 -10.86 -2.64
CA ALA A 84 1.40 -11.02 -2.62
C ALA A 84 0.80 -11.89 -3.74
N LEU A 85 1.53 -12.18 -4.82
CA LEU A 85 1.06 -13.05 -5.91
C LEU A 85 1.54 -14.50 -5.74
N ALA A 86 2.50 -14.76 -4.83
CA ALA A 86 3.02 -16.10 -4.56
C ALA A 86 1.99 -17.06 -3.92
N THR A 87 0.88 -16.52 -3.43
CA THR A 87 -0.19 -17.22 -2.69
C THR A 87 -1.16 -18.02 -3.54
N PHE A 88 -1.22 -17.80 -4.85
CA PHE A 88 -2.24 -18.43 -5.68
C PHE A 88 -1.81 -19.85 -6.06
N GLN A 89 -1.81 -20.74 -5.06
CA GLN A 89 -2.04 -22.16 -5.29
C GLN A 89 -3.55 -22.39 -5.26
N SER A 90 -4.10 -22.97 -6.33
CA SER A 90 -5.47 -23.45 -6.40
C SER A 90 -5.70 -24.57 -5.38
N THR A 91 -5.93 -24.24 -4.11
CA THR A 91 -6.59 -25.12 -3.14
C THR A 91 -7.12 -24.30 -1.96
N ALA A 92 -8.43 -24.40 -1.77
CA ALA A 92 -9.13 -24.04 -0.56
C ALA A 92 -8.42 -24.58 0.69
N LEU A 93 -8.30 -23.75 1.74
CA LEU A 93 -8.78 -24.02 3.10
C LEU A 93 -8.43 -22.85 4.03
N MET A 94 -9.46 -22.37 4.72
CA MET A 94 -9.46 -21.75 6.05
C MET A 94 -8.86 -20.33 6.17
N ASP A 95 -9.67 -19.31 5.86
CA ASP A 95 -10.28 -18.52 6.94
C ASP A 95 -11.63 -17.95 6.48
N GLY A 96 -12.63 -18.11 7.33
CA GLY A 96 -14.04 -17.91 7.01
C GLY A 96 -14.43 -16.46 6.91
N GLU A 97 -14.58 -15.97 5.68
CA GLU A 97 -15.67 -15.09 5.29
C GLU A 97 -16.17 -15.56 3.91
N HIS A 98 -17.07 -16.54 3.92
CA HIS A 98 -17.91 -16.81 2.76
C HIS A 98 -18.89 -15.64 2.59
N SER A 99 -18.39 -14.55 2.03
CA SER A 99 -19.27 -13.65 1.27
C SER A 99 -19.74 -14.44 0.06
N THR A 100 -21.05 -14.59 -0.09
CA THR A 100 -21.69 -15.08 -1.29
C THR A 100 -21.30 -14.20 -2.47
N VAL A 101 -20.25 -14.60 -3.20
CA VAL A 101 -19.79 -13.92 -4.41
C VAL A 101 -20.81 -14.19 -5.51
N GLY A 102 -21.83 -13.34 -5.59
CA GLY A 102 -22.47 -13.08 -6.87
C GLY A 102 -21.41 -12.62 -7.86
N GLU A 103 -21.55 -13.01 -9.13
CA GLU A 103 -20.68 -12.67 -10.27
C GLU A 103 -20.27 -11.18 -10.26
N ARG A 104 -19.20 -10.83 -9.53
CA ARG A 104 -18.62 -9.49 -9.58
C ARG A 104 -17.71 -9.49 -10.80
N LYS A 105 -18.23 -9.03 -11.94
CA LYS A 105 -17.38 -8.56 -13.03
C LYS A 105 -16.37 -7.56 -12.47
N ASN A 106 -15.09 -7.71 -12.82
CA ASN A 106 -14.10 -6.72 -12.43
C ASN A 106 -14.47 -5.36 -13.06
N ASN A 107 -14.28 -4.26 -12.32
CA ASN A 107 -14.60 -2.90 -12.77
C ASN A 107 -13.36 -2.19 -13.37
N LEU A 108 -12.33 -2.96 -13.70
CA LEU A 108 -11.06 -2.48 -14.22
C LEU A 108 -11.21 -2.12 -15.71
N SER A 109 -10.40 -1.17 -16.18
CA SER A 109 -10.42 -0.71 -17.57
C SER A 109 -9.03 -0.19 -17.96
N CYS A 110 -8.58 -0.56 -19.16
CA CYS A 110 -7.40 0.02 -19.79
C CYS A 110 -7.74 0.95 -20.97
N ASN A 111 -9.03 1.23 -21.20
CA ASN A 111 -9.44 2.19 -22.21
C ASN A 111 -9.09 3.60 -21.70
N GLN A 112 -8.15 4.25 -22.39
CA GLN A 112 -7.79 5.64 -22.12
C GLN A 112 -9.04 6.51 -22.29
N ASP A 113 -9.48 7.19 -21.22
CA ASP A 113 -10.38 8.32 -21.38
C ASP A 113 -9.68 9.32 -22.31
N ALA A 114 -10.29 9.61 -23.45
CA ALA A 114 -9.72 10.37 -24.57
C ALA A 114 -9.26 11.81 -24.21
N ASN A 115 -9.44 12.22 -22.96
CA ASN A 115 -9.07 13.54 -22.42
C ASN A 115 -7.69 13.60 -21.74
N GLY A 116 -6.90 12.51 -21.73
CA GLY A 116 -5.44 12.60 -21.57
C GLY A 116 -4.89 13.02 -20.20
N LEU A 117 -5.69 12.98 -19.12
CA LEU A 117 -5.21 13.20 -17.75
C LEU A 117 -5.00 11.84 -17.07
N GLY A 118 -3.92 11.14 -17.42
CA GLY A 118 -3.58 9.82 -16.85
C GLY A 118 -3.37 9.80 -15.32
N TYR A 119 -3.35 10.97 -14.67
CA TYR A 119 -3.15 11.14 -13.23
C TYR A 119 -4.42 10.98 -12.39
N GLU A 120 -5.57 10.67 -12.99
CA GLU A 120 -6.84 10.49 -12.27
C GLU A 120 -7.27 9.01 -12.16
N SER A 121 -6.59 8.08 -12.86
CA SER A 121 -6.94 6.66 -12.87
C SER A 121 -6.93 6.02 -11.49
N TYR A 122 -5.93 6.35 -10.65
CA TYR A 122 -5.80 5.86 -9.27
C TYR A 122 -6.82 6.47 -8.29
N ARG A 123 -7.61 7.44 -8.73
CA ARG A 123 -8.54 8.24 -7.91
C ARG A 123 -10.00 7.91 -8.20
N SER A 124 -10.28 7.21 -9.30
CA SER A 124 -11.62 6.83 -9.75
C SER A 124 -12.33 5.81 -8.86
N GLY A 125 -11.61 5.16 -7.93
CA GLY A 125 -12.16 4.11 -7.08
C GLY A 125 -12.61 2.83 -7.82
N ARG A 126 -12.36 2.74 -9.14
CA ARG A 126 -12.69 1.58 -9.99
C ARG A 126 -11.89 0.34 -9.60
N CYS A 127 -10.62 0.53 -9.28
CA CYS A 127 -9.83 -0.44 -8.51
C CYS A 127 -9.95 -0.11 -7.01
N HIS A 128 -9.56 -1.03 -6.11
CA HIS A 128 -9.47 -0.81 -4.66
C HIS A 128 -8.41 0.26 -4.28
N CYS A 129 -8.50 1.46 -4.86
CA CYS A 129 -7.62 2.62 -4.77
C CYS A 129 -6.31 2.51 -5.57
N CYS A 130 -6.15 1.46 -6.39
CA CYS A 130 -5.03 1.35 -7.34
C CYS A 130 -5.37 2.00 -8.69
N ASN A 131 -4.40 2.04 -9.61
CA ASN A 131 -4.70 2.31 -11.03
C ASN A 131 -5.73 1.28 -11.54
N ASP A 132 -6.66 1.71 -12.37
CA ASP A 132 -7.74 0.87 -12.90
C ASP A 132 -7.32 0.02 -14.11
N CYS A 133 -6.16 0.30 -14.69
CA CYS A 133 -5.54 -0.48 -15.74
C CYS A 133 -4.41 -1.37 -15.18
N PRO A 134 -4.59 -2.71 -15.15
CA PRO A 134 -3.53 -3.63 -14.72
C PRO A 134 -2.19 -3.47 -15.44
N ASN A 135 -2.21 -3.07 -16.72
CA ASN A 135 -1.00 -2.82 -17.52
C ASN A 135 -0.16 -1.64 -17.01
N GLN A 136 -0.74 -0.80 -16.14
CA GLN A 136 -0.07 0.34 -15.50
C GLN A 136 0.21 0.10 -14.02
N TRP A 137 -0.06 -1.10 -13.50
CA TRP A 137 0.25 -1.42 -12.11
C TRP A 137 1.76 -1.41 -11.86
N SER A 138 2.13 -0.70 -10.80
CA SER A 138 3.48 -0.61 -10.27
C SER A 138 3.88 -1.85 -9.47
N TYR A 139 5.15 -1.90 -9.05
CA TYR A 139 5.66 -2.93 -8.13
C TYR A 139 4.82 -3.07 -6.86
N VAL A 140 4.32 -1.97 -6.27
CA VAL A 140 3.52 -2.07 -5.05
C VAL A 140 2.16 -2.68 -5.31
N GLU A 141 1.52 -2.34 -6.43
CA GLU A 141 0.19 -2.85 -6.77
C GLU A 141 0.23 -4.34 -7.13
N LEU A 142 1.33 -4.78 -7.72
CA LEU A 142 1.58 -6.18 -8.05
C LEU A 142 2.04 -7.00 -6.83
N TYR A 143 3.03 -6.53 -6.07
CA TYR A 143 3.75 -7.37 -5.11
C TYR A 143 3.42 -7.12 -3.64
N SER A 144 2.82 -5.98 -3.27
CA SER A 144 2.60 -5.65 -1.85
C SER A 144 1.45 -6.44 -1.22
N GLU A 145 1.71 -6.99 -0.02
CA GLU A 145 0.73 -7.65 0.85
C GLU A 145 -0.34 -6.69 1.41
N HIS A 146 -0.10 -5.38 1.37
CA HIS A 146 -1.09 -4.37 1.74
C HIS A 146 -2.00 -3.95 0.58
N TYR A 147 -1.47 -3.92 -0.66
CA TYR A 147 -2.21 -3.49 -1.86
C TYR A 147 -3.04 -4.62 -2.46
N ARG A 148 -2.45 -5.80 -2.66
CA ARG A 148 -3.14 -7.02 -3.13
C ARG A 148 -4.13 -6.75 -4.28
N CYS A 149 -3.78 -5.89 -5.25
CA CYS A 149 -4.76 -5.37 -6.22
C CYS A 149 -5.35 -6.52 -7.05
N ALA A 150 -4.57 -7.54 -7.43
CA ALA A 150 -5.07 -8.73 -8.12
C ALA A 150 -6.14 -9.48 -7.31
N SER A 151 -5.84 -9.83 -6.05
CA SER A 151 -6.76 -10.53 -5.15
C SER A 151 -8.03 -9.73 -4.87
N ARG A 152 -7.91 -8.43 -4.64
CA ARG A 152 -9.06 -7.56 -4.34
C ARG A 152 -9.99 -7.34 -5.54
N ASN A 153 -9.47 -7.45 -6.76
CA ASN A 153 -10.26 -7.37 -7.99
C ASN A 153 -10.62 -8.74 -8.57
N ASN A 154 -10.40 -9.83 -7.83
CA ASN A 154 -10.69 -11.20 -8.26
C ASN A 154 -10.05 -11.56 -9.61
N LEU A 155 -8.82 -11.09 -9.86
CA LEU A 155 -8.10 -11.45 -11.08
C LEU A 155 -7.50 -12.85 -10.96
N ASN A 156 -7.66 -13.65 -12.01
CA ASN A 156 -7.00 -14.94 -12.13
C ASN A 156 -5.48 -14.75 -12.29
N ILE A 157 -4.69 -15.69 -11.76
CA ILE A 157 -3.23 -15.69 -11.88
C ILE A 157 -2.79 -17.06 -12.37
N THR A 158 -2.15 -17.10 -13.54
CA THR A 158 -1.52 -18.30 -14.08
C THR A 158 -0.03 -18.29 -13.73
N ARG A 159 0.43 -19.32 -13.03
CA ARG A 159 1.80 -19.45 -12.54
C ARG A 159 2.63 -20.40 -13.40
N TYR A 160 3.83 -19.98 -13.73
CA TYR A 160 4.85 -20.77 -14.44
C TYR A 160 6.11 -20.83 -13.59
N GLU A 161 6.39 -22.00 -13.03
CA GLU A 161 7.61 -22.26 -12.27
C GLU A 161 8.61 -23.00 -13.15
N VAL A 162 9.85 -22.51 -13.16
CA VAL A 162 10.95 -23.11 -13.90
C VAL A 162 12.18 -23.17 -13.00
N ASP A 163 12.70 -24.37 -12.80
CA ASP A 163 14.01 -24.58 -12.17
C ASP A 163 15.05 -24.84 -13.27
N LEU A 164 16.04 -23.95 -13.39
CA LEU A 164 17.17 -24.10 -14.32
C LEU A 164 18.33 -24.90 -13.73
N GLY A 165 18.19 -25.39 -12.48
CA GLY A 165 19.17 -26.22 -11.80
C GLY A 165 20.36 -25.43 -11.28
N VAL A 166 21.57 -25.92 -11.56
CA VAL A 166 22.81 -25.34 -11.04
C VAL A 166 23.63 -24.79 -12.20
N LEU A 167 24.02 -23.52 -12.08
CA LEU A 167 24.90 -22.81 -13.01
C LEU A 167 26.19 -22.39 -12.29
N SER A 168 27.29 -22.29 -13.02
CA SER A 168 28.56 -21.75 -12.56
C SER A 168 28.86 -20.41 -13.23
N VAL A 169 29.68 -19.57 -12.59
CA VAL A 169 30.21 -18.37 -13.26
C VAL A 169 30.99 -18.78 -14.52
N GLY A 170 30.61 -18.19 -15.66
CA GLY A 170 31.11 -18.52 -16.98
C GLY A 170 30.14 -19.33 -17.84
N ASP A 171 29.12 -19.95 -17.25
CA ASP A 171 28.13 -20.72 -18.00
C ASP A 171 27.24 -19.82 -18.85
N GLN A 172 26.93 -20.30 -20.06
CA GLN A 172 25.97 -19.66 -20.96
C GLN A 172 24.56 -20.13 -20.62
N LEU A 173 23.67 -19.19 -20.35
CA LEU A 173 22.24 -19.43 -20.17
C LEU A 173 21.49 -19.01 -21.43
N MET A 174 20.66 -19.90 -21.94
CA MET A 174 19.68 -19.63 -23.01
C MET A 174 18.39 -20.33 -22.62
N PHE A 175 17.45 -19.57 -22.07
CA PHE A 175 16.14 -20.05 -21.67
C PHE A 175 15.06 -19.27 -22.43
N THR A 176 14.16 -20.00 -23.06
CA THR A 176 12.95 -19.45 -23.66
C THR A 176 11.77 -20.26 -23.15
N PRO A 177 10.72 -19.61 -22.63
CA PRO A 177 9.55 -20.31 -22.14
C PRO A 177 8.75 -20.91 -23.32
N GLU A 178 8.80 -22.23 -23.47
CA GLU A 178 8.18 -22.95 -24.62
C GLU A 178 6.65 -23.11 -24.49
N ASN A 179 6.10 -22.97 -23.28
CA ASN A 179 4.71 -23.32 -22.96
C ASN A 179 3.84 -22.13 -22.48
N PHE A 180 4.16 -20.88 -22.84
CA PHE A 180 3.23 -19.78 -22.57
C PHE A 180 2.02 -19.84 -23.51
N PRO A 181 0.79 -20.04 -23.00
CA PRO A 181 -0.40 -19.81 -23.78
C PRO A 181 -0.50 -18.30 -24.01
N ASN A 182 -0.28 -17.89 -25.26
CA ASN A 182 -0.58 -16.57 -25.84
C ASN A 182 0.16 -15.33 -25.28
N CYS A 183 0.58 -15.30 -24.02
CA CYS A 183 1.33 -14.19 -23.43
C CYS A 183 2.81 -14.23 -23.82
N LYS A 184 3.19 -13.56 -24.91
CA LYS A 184 4.58 -13.47 -25.40
C LYS A 184 5.28 -12.14 -25.10
N THR A 185 4.66 -11.26 -24.31
CA THR A 185 5.14 -9.90 -24.03
C THR A 185 4.63 -9.40 -22.68
N GLY A 186 5.13 -8.26 -22.22
CA GLY A 186 4.65 -7.55 -21.03
C GLY A 186 5.36 -7.93 -19.73
N PHE A 187 6.34 -8.83 -19.77
CA PHE A 187 7.09 -9.23 -18.57
C PHE A 187 8.07 -8.14 -18.06
N MET A 188 8.36 -7.11 -18.86
CA MET A 188 9.16 -5.96 -18.43
C MET A 188 8.38 -4.94 -17.61
N GLN A 189 7.09 -5.18 -17.31
CA GLN A 189 6.29 -4.27 -16.49
C GLN A 189 6.88 -4.06 -15.09
N ALA A 190 7.19 -5.16 -14.38
CA ALA A 190 7.73 -5.09 -13.01
C ALA A 190 8.62 -6.30 -12.65
N PRO A 191 9.62 -6.68 -13.45
CA PRO A 191 10.47 -7.83 -13.13
C PRO A 191 11.42 -7.55 -11.95
N THR A 192 11.79 -8.61 -11.23
CA THR A 192 12.72 -8.57 -10.08
C THR A 192 14.19 -8.66 -10.52
N LEU A 193 14.56 -7.85 -11.51
CA LEU A 193 15.83 -7.95 -12.23
C LEU A 193 17.07 -7.82 -11.34
N VAL A 194 16.98 -7.13 -10.19
CA VAL A 194 18.07 -7.05 -9.20
C VAL A 194 18.50 -8.41 -8.64
N ARG A 195 17.66 -9.45 -8.81
CA ARG A 195 17.93 -10.80 -8.35
C ARG A 195 18.75 -11.62 -9.35
N LEU A 196 18.81 -11.21 -10.61
CA LEU A 196 19.60 -11.92 -11.62
C LEU A 196 21.10 -11.65 -11.43
N PRO A 197 21.95 -12.65 -11.69
CA PRO A 197 23.39 -12.45 -11.70
C PRO A 197 23.81 -11.51 -12.84
N PRO A 198 24.92 -10.77 -12.71
CA PRO A 198 25.43 -9.94 -13.79
C PRO A 198 25.68 -10.76 -15.07
N GLY A 199 25.46 -10.14 -16.23
CA GLY A 199 25.66 -10.79 -17.54
C GLY A 199 24.49 -11.62 -18.05
N ILE A 200 23.46 -11.86 -17.22
CA ILE A 200 22.17 -12.40 -17.65
C ILE A 200 21.22 -11.23 -17.95
N VAL A 201 20.56 -11.33 -19.11
CA VAL A 201 19.58 -10.37 -19.63
C VAL A 201 18.22 -11.06 -19.67
N PHE A 202 17.20 -10.35 -19.21
CA PHE A 202 15.81 -10.74 -19.31
C PHE A 202 15.12 -9.92 -20.38
N SER A 203 14.28 -10.56 -21.19
CA SER A 203 13.53 -9.92 -22.27
C SER A 203 12.05 -9.88 -21.96
N ASP A 204 11.33 -8.98 -22.65
CA ASP A 204 9.89 -8.78 -22.46
C ASP A 204 9.03 -10.00 -22.81
N ASP A 205 9.58 -10.94 -23.57
CA ASP A 205 8.95 -12.23 -23.90
C ASP A 205 9.14 -13.31 -22.83
N GLY A 206 9.77 -12.98 -21.71
CA GLY A 206 10.04 -13.91 -20.62
C GLY A 206 11.31 -14.75 -20.80
N SER A 207 12.08 -14.51 -21.87
CA SER A 207 13.35 -15.22 -22.09
C SER A 207 14.49 -14.70 -21.20
N LEU A 208 15.41 -15.60 -20.85
CA LEU A 208 16.68 -15.29 -20.20
C LEU A 208 17.84 -15.69 -21.12
N SER A 209 18.80 -14.80 -21.31
CA SER A 209 19.98 -15.09 -22.12
C SER A 209 21.23 -14.41 -21.58
N GLY A 210 22.39 -14.99 -21.83
CA GLY A 210 23.68 -14.38 -21.53
C GLY A 210 24.66 -15.34 -20.87
N VAL A 211 25.66 -14.77 -20.20
CA VAL A 211 26.69 -15.52 -19.48
C VAL A 211 26.66 -15.12 -18.03
N VAL A 212 26.61 -16.09 -17.12
CA VAL A 212 26.65 -15.83 -15.67
C VAL A 212 28.00 -15.23 -15.33
N ARG A 213 28.05 -13.99 -14.85
CA ARG A 213 29.28 -13.31 -14.42
C ARG A 213 29.37 -13.25 -12.90
N PHE A 214 30.61 -13.03 -12.43
CA PHE A 214 30.90 -12.81 -11.02
C PHE A 214 30.04 -11.69 -10.42
N ASP A 215 29.36 -11.99 -9.33
CA ASP A 215 28.53 -11.08 -8.57
C ASP A 215 29.24 -10.71 -7.25
N PRO A 216 29.79 -9.50 -7.12
CA PRO A 216 30.53 -9.10 -5.92
C PRO A 216 29.62 -8.84 -4.70
N HIS A 217 28.30 -8.86 -4.86
CA HIS A 217 27.34 -8.66 -3.78
C HIS A 217 26.88 -9.96 -3.13
N ARG A 218 27.28 -11.12 -3.66
CA ARG A 218 26.81 -12.44 -3.21
C ARG A 218 27.96 -13.34 -2.79
N GLU A 219 27.63 -14.36 -2.03
CA GLU A 219 28.59 -15.37 -1.56
C GLU A 219 29.12 -16.25 -2.71
N SER A 220 30.02 -17.18 -2.39
CA SER A 220 30.63 -18.10 -3.37
C SER A 220 29.62 -19.07 -4.01
N ALA A 221 28.50 -19.31 -3.33
CA ALA A 221 27.34 -20.01 -3.84
C ALA A 221 26.07 -19.33 -3.33
N TYR A 222 25.03 -19.23 -4.15
CA TYR A 222 23.78 -18.57 -3.78
C TYR A 222 22.60 -19.03 -4.64
N SER A 223 21.39 -18.93 -4.07
CA SER A 223 20.14 -19.12 -4.81
C SER A 223 19.71 -17.86 -5.56
N VAL A 224 19.12 -18.03 -6.73
CA VAL A 224 18.44 -17.00 -7.51
C VAL A 224 16.96 -17.35 -7.56
N GLU A 225 16.12 -16.43 -7.07
CA GLU A 225 14.65 -16.53 -7.12
C GLU A 225 14.10 -15.36 -7.92
N PHE A 226 14.10 -15.49 -9.25
CA PHE A 226 13.65 -14.44 -10.15
C PHE A 226 12.16 -14.57 -10.44
N VAL A 227 11.47 -13.43 -10.40
CA VAL A 227 10.04 -13.30 -10.66
C VAL A 227 9.81 -12.18 -11.69
N ALA A 228 8.96 -12.45 -12.67
CA ALA A 228 8.41 -11.47 -13.58
C ALA A 228 6.91 -11.69 -13.76
N VAL A 229 6.17 -10.61 -14.01
CA VAL A 229 4.72 -10.64 -14.17
C VAL A 229 4.35 -9.93 -15.47
N SER A 230 3.46 -10.55 -16.23
CA SER A 230 2.77 -9.91 -17.34
C SER A 230 1.29 -9.79 -17.01
N THR A 231 0.75 -8.60 -17.21
CA THR A 231 -0.68 -8.33 -17.08
C THR A 231 -1.40 -8.29 -18.42
N VAL A 232 -0.73 -8.48 -19.56
CA VAL A 232 -1.31 -8.28 -20.90
C VAL A 232 -2.64 -9.02 -21.11
N ASP A 233 -2.74 -10.26 -20.62
CA ASP A 233 -3.91 -11.13 -20.76
C ASP A 233 -4.85 -11.09 -19.53
N TRP A 234 -4.78 -10.05 -18.69
CA TRP A 234 -5.55 -9.94 -17.44
C TRP A 234 -7.07 -10.08 -17.61
N MET A 235 -7.61 -9.75 -18.79
CA MET A 235 -9.03 -9.87 -19.12
C MET A 235 -9.45 -11.28 -19.55
N ASP A 236 -8.50 -12.12 -19.98
CA ASP A 236 -8.80 -13.51 -20.33
C ASP A 236 -8.96 -14.30 -19.03
N GLU A 237 -10.20 -14.64 -18.66
CA GLU A 237 -10.47 -15.36 -17.41
C GLU A 237 -9.76 -16.72 -17.32
N THR A 238 -9.36 -17.31 -18.45
CA THR A 238 -8.61 -18.58 -18.49
C THR A 238 -7.11 -18.41 -18.26
N ILE A 239 -6.57 -17.21 -18.48
CA ILE A 239 -5.14 -16.89 -18.35
C ILE A 239 -4.91 -15.91 -17.17
N GLY A 240 -5.56 -14.75 -17.22
CA GLY A 240 -5.42 -13.68 -16.25
C GLY A 240 -4.01 -13.09 -16.24
N ILE A 241 -3.51 -12.80 -15.05
CA ILE A 241 -2.15 -12.32 -14.85
C ILE A 241 -1.18 -13.51 -14.95
N VAL A 242 -0.15 -13.39 -15.79
CA VAL A 242 0.87 -14.42 -15.93
C VAL A 242 2.05 -14.12 -15.02
N ARG A 243 2.38 -15.05 -14.13
CA ARG A 243 3.52 -14.97 -13.22
C ARG A 243 4.56 -16.01 -13.59
N LEU A 244 5.73 -15.54 -14.04
CA LEU A 244 6.89 -16.36 -14.32
C LEU A 244 7.83 -16.36 -13.10
N GLU A 245 8.15 -17.55 -12.61
CA GLU A 245 9.10 -17.78 -11.54
C GLU A 245 10.24 -18.65 -12.06
N VAL A 246 11.45 -18.13 -11.99
CA VAL A 246 12.67 -18.81 -12.42
C VAL A 246 13.59 -18.97 -11.23
N THR A 247 13.94 -20.20 -10.89
CA THR A 247 14.87 -20.55 -9.82
C THR A 247 16.12 -21.23 -10.37
N PHE A 248 17.27 -20.95 -9.77
CA PHE A 248 18.51 -21.71 -9.98
C PHE A 248 19.55 -21.38 -8.92
N GLU A 249 20.52 -22.26 -8.74
CA GLU A 249 21.70 -22.01 -7.92
C GLU A 249 22.87 -21.52 -8.77
N VAL A 250 23.61 -20.54 -8.27
CA VAL A 250 24.90 -20.15 -8.81
C VAL A 250 26.01 -20.66 -7.91
N GLN A 251 26.97 -21.38 -8.49
CA GLN A 251 28.17 -21.86 -7.81
C GLN A 251 29.43 -21.23 -8.40
N GLN A 252 30.55 -21.41 -7.72
CA GLN A 252 31.86 -20.89 -8.14
C GLN A 252 31.87 -19.37 -8.39
N ASN A 253 31.10 -18.61 -7.59
CA ASN A 253 31.09 -17.15 -7.64
C ASN A 253 32.36 -16.58 -6.97
N LEU A 254 33.51 -16.86 -7.60
CA LEU A 254 34.82 -16.46 -7.12
C LEU A 254 35.27 -15.19 -7.85
N PRO A 255 35.92 -14.24 -7.16
CA PRO A 255 36.45 -13.04 -7.79
C PRO A 255 37.43 -13.38 -8.93
N PRO A 256 37.26 -12.78 -10.12
CA PRO A 256 38.27 -12.83 -11.17
C PRO A 256 39.61 -12.25 -10.70
N ASN A 257 40.72 -12.67 -11.32
CA ASN A 257 42.07 -12.24 -10.93
C ASN A 257 42.29 -10.72 -11.03
N ASP A 258 41.54 -10.04 -11.89
CA ASP A 258 41.58 -8.59 -12.11
C ASP A 258 40.57 -7.81 -11.23
N PHE A 259 39.76 -8.50 -10.43
CA PHE A 259 38.79 -7.85 -9.55
C PHE A 259 39.41 -7.46 -8.20
N ASP A 260 39.49 -6.15 -7.92
CA ASP A 260 39.97 -5.64 -6.64
C ASP A 260 38.89 -5.67 -5.55
N VAL A 261 38.82 -6.80 -4.84
CA VAL A 261 37.91 -7.02 -3.70
C VAL A 261 38.09 -5.95 -2.62
N LYS A 262 39.33 -5.54 -2.31
CA LYS A 262 39.60 -4.57 -1.24
C LYS A 262 39.04 -3.20 -1.60
N SER A 263 39.24 -2.76 -2.84
CA SER A 263 38.68 -1.50 -3.35
C SER A 263 37.16 -1.53 -3.40
N PHE A 264 36.56 -2.64 -3.85
CA PHE A 264 35.10 -2.83 -3.82
C PHE A 264 34.53 -2.73 -2.40
N THR A 265 35.06 -3.50 -1.45
CA THR A 265 34.61 -3.48 -0.04
C THR A 265 34.76 -2.08 0.58
N LYS A 266 35.86 -1.38 0.28
CA LYS A 266 36.08 0.00 0.75
C LYS A 266 35.04 0.97 0.17
N ARG A 267 34.67 0.82 -1.10
CA ARG A 267 33.61 1.63 -1.74
C ARG A 267 32.24 1.36 -1.10
N GLN A 268 31.87 0.09 -0.92
CA GLN A 268 30.60 -0.30 -0.27
C GLN A 268 30.53 0.23 1.16
N SER A 269 31.59 0.06 1.96
CA SER A 269 31.65 0.60 3.32
C SER A 269 31.52 2.12 3.37
N LYS A 270 32.17 2.84 2.44
CA LYS A 270 32.06 4.31 2.36
C LYS A 270 30.65 4.75 1.99
N ALA A 271 30.00 4.06 1.05
CA ALA A 271 28.62 4.34 0.66
C ALA A 271 27.67 4.10 1.85
N ARG A 272 27.83 2.98 2.57
CA ARG A 272 27.06 2.65 3.78
C ARG A 272 27.20 3.72 4.86
N SER A 273 28.42 4.12 5.20
CA SER A 273 28.65 5.15 6.23
C SER A 273 27.99 6.49 5.88
N LYS A 274 28.04 6.90 4.59
CA LYS A 274 27.36 8.11 4.14
C LYS A 274 25.83 7.99 4.23
N ALA A 275 25.28 6.84 3.85
CA ALA A 275 23.84 6.60 3.94
C ALA A 275 23.36 6.65 5.40
N MET A 276 24.12 6.06 6.33
CA MET A 276 23.85 6.13 7.78
C MET A 276 23.92 7.57 8.31
N GLU A 277 24.90 8.38 7.87
CA GLU A 277 24.97 9.80 8.22
C GLU A 277 23.72 10.56 7.76
N ILE A 278 23.25 10.30 6.54
CA ILE A 278 22.03 10.90 6.00
C ILE A 278 20.80 10.50 6.83
N LEU A 279 20.67 9.23 7.24
CA LEU A 279 19.57 8.81 8.12
C LEU A 279 19.59 9.53 9.47
N ASN A 280 20.77 9.67 10.08
CA ASN A 280 20.91 10.42 11.33
C ASN A 280 20.47 11.88 11.15
N ASN A 281 20.83 12.51 10.02
CA ASN A 281 20.39 13.86 9.70
C ASN A 281 18.86 13.93 9.52
N LEU A 282 18.25 12.99 8.81
CA LEU A 282 16.80 12.92 8.62
C LEU A 282 16.06 12.79 9.96
N ASN A 283 16.52 11.89 10.84
CA ASN A 283 15.97 11.71 12.17
C ASN A 283 16.10 12.99 13.02
N ASN A 284 17.25 13.66 12.95
CA ASN A 284 17.46 14.93 13.65
C ASN A 284 16.52 16.03 13.14
N ILE A 285 16.33 16.13 11.82
CA ILE A 285 15.40 17.09 11.21
C ILE A 285 13.96 16.81 11.65
N TRP A 286 13.55 15.55 11.66
CA TRP A 286 12.23 15.14 12.16
C TRP A 286 12.05 15.48 13.65
N GLY A 287 13.05 15.18 14.49
CA GLY A 287 13.00 15.52 15.91
C GLY A 287 12.90 17.03 16.17
N LEU A 288 13.49 17.88 15.32
CA LEU A 288 13.31 19.34 15.40
C LEU A 288 11.86 19.76 15.12
N TRP A 289 11.19 19.07 14.20
CA TRP A 289 9.76 19.28 13.94
C TRP A 289 8.90 18.84 15.13
N GLU A 290 9.13 17.66 15.69
CA GLU A 290 8.38 17.14 16.85
C GLU A 290 8.48 18.06 18.07
N ARG A 291 9.62 18.73 18.26
CA ARG A 291 9.82 19.72 19.33
C ARG A 291 9.32 21.13 18.99
N ASN A 292 8.65 21.30 17.85
CA ASN A 292 8.18 22.59 17.32
C ASN A 292 9.29 23.64 17.11
N GLU A 293 10.53 23.20 16.86
CA GLU A 293 11.69 24.08 16.62
C GLU A 293 11.85 24.47 15.14
N LEU A 294 11.20 23.74 14.23
CA LEU A 294 11.17 24.07 12.80
C LEU A 294 9.74 24.05 12.26
N ALA A 295 9.42 25.06 11.45
CA ALA A 295 8.15 25.10 10.72
C ALA A 295 8.08 23.99 9.66
N THR A 296 6.88 23.46 9.42
CA THR A 296 6.60 22.36 8.47
C THR A 296 7.31 22.51 7.13
N ARG A 297 7.24 23.68 6.50
CA ARG A 297 7.87 23.89 5.19
C ARG A 297 9.40 23.74 5.23
N ALA A 298 10.04 24.31 6.25
CA ALA A 298 11.49 24.22 6.42
C ALA A 298 11.96 22.78 6.70
N VAL A 299 11.12 21.98 7.37
CA VAL A 299 11.36 20.55 7.61
C VAL A 299 11.33 19.80 6.28
N CYS A 300 10.27 19.98 5.48
CA CYS A 300 10.15 19.35 4.16
C CYS A 300 11.33 19.68 3.25
N ASP A 301 11.68 20.97 3.12
CA ASP A 301 12.79 21.40 2.26
C ASP A 301 14.13 20.77 2.67
N ARG A 302 14.39 20.66 3.98
CA ARG A 302 15.62 20.03 4.51
C ARG A 302 15.61 18.52 4.34
N MET A 303 14.50 17.85 4.62
CA MET A 303 14.37 16.40 4.43
C MET A 303 14.54 16.02 2.96
N LEU A 304 13.85 16.70 2.04
CA LEU A 304 13.98 16.45 0.60
C LEU A 304 15.42 16.62 0.10
N LYS A 305 16.16 17.60 0.63
CA LYS A 305 17.59 17.76 0.31
C LYS A 305 18.43 16.56 0.75
N GLU A 306 18.20 16.03 1.94
CA GLU A 306 18.90 14.84 2.43
C GLU A 306 18.45 13.57 1.67
N LEU A 307 17.16 13.44 1.37
CA LEU A 307 16.61 12.32 0.60
C LEU A 307 17.17 12.27 -0.84
N ASN A 308 17.38 13.42 -1.48
CA ASN A 308 18.05 13.47 -2.78
C ASN A 308 19.49 12.93 -2.71
N LYS A 309 20.23 13.19 -1.63
CA LYS A 309 21.57 12.60 -1.45
C LYS A 309 21.49 11.08 -1.23
N LEU A 310 20.50 10.61 -0.48
CA LEU A 310 20.30 9.18 -0.27
C LEU A 310 19.94 8.48 -1.58
N LYS A 311 19.09 9.11 -2.40
CA LYS A 311 18.76 8.67 -3.75
C LYS A 311 20.03 8.55 -4.61
N ASP A 312 20.89 9.57 -4.65
CA ASP A 312 22.15 9.52 -5.40
C ASP A 312 23.04 8.32 -4.97
N ILE A 313 23.08 8.00 -3.67
CA ILE A 313 23.83 6.84 -3.16
C ILE A 313 23.19 5.54 -3.63
N ALA A 314 21.87 5.43 -3.53
CA ALA A 314 21.11 4.25 -3.93
C ALA A 314 21.21 4.01 -5.45
N GLU A 315 21.14 5.04 -6.27
CA GLU A 315 21.34 4.95 -7.72
C GLU A 315 22.76 4.48 -8.08
N GLN A 316 23.79 5.01 -7.40
CA GLN A 316 25.19 4.62 -7.63
C GLN A 316 25.53 3.23 -7.08
N ASN A 317 24.76 2.74 -6.09
CA ASN A 317 24.99 1.46 -5.42
C ASN A 317 23.66 0.74 -5.20
N PRO A 318 22.96 0.31 -6.27
CA PRO A 318 21.57 -0.14 -6.20
C PRO A 318 21.38 -1.37 -5.32
N ARG A 319 22.40 -2.23 -5.21
CA ARG A 319 22.40 -3.46 -4.41
C ARG A 319 23.10 -3.32 -3.06
N LEU A 320 23.45 -2.10 -2.64
CA LEU A 320 24.04 -1.87 -1.33
C LEU A 320 23.09 -2.35 -0.23
N ASP A 321 23.61 -3.22 0.64
CA ASP A 321 22.87 -3.82 1.76
C ASP A 321 21.51 -4.40 1.33
N ASN A 322 21.51 -5.19 0.24
CA ASN A 322 20.32 -5.85 -0.32
C ASN A 322 19.16 -4.89 -0.60
N GLY A 323 19.46 -3.64 -0.99
CA GLY A 323 18.44 -2.65 -1.35
C GLY A 323 17.77 -1.97 -0.15
N ARG A 324 18.26 -2.18 1.07
CA ARG A 324 17.78 -1.52 2.31
C ARG A 324 17.61 -0.01 2.17
N TRP A 325 18.49 0.64 1.40
CA TRP A 325 18.49 2.08 1.21
C TRP A 325 17.32 2.59 0.35
N TRP A 326 16.80 1.77 -0.57
CA TRP A 326 15.55 2.08 -1.29
C TRP A 326 14.35 2.06 -0.35
N ALA A 327 14.31 1.09 0.56
CA ALA A 327 13.25 0.99 1.55
C ALA A 327 13.25 2.22 2.48
N HIS A 328 14.41 2.61 3.02
CA HIS A 328 14.55 3.86 3.81
C HIS A 328 14.19 5.11 3.01
N LEU A 329 14.62 5.18 1.75
CA LEU A 329 14.29 6.32 0.89
C LEU A 329 12.78 6.51 0.80
N GLY A 330 12.01 5.45 0.52
CA GLY A 330 10.55 5.52 0.48
C GLY A 330 9.91 5.76 1.86
N GLY A 331 10.42 5.13 2.92
CA GLY A 331 9.91 5.32 4.29
C GLY A 331 10.05 6.77 4.80
N PHE A 332 11.16 7.44 4.51
CA PHE A 332 11.31 8.86 4.89
C PHE A 332 10.56 9.82 3.96
N HIS A 333 10.32 9.47 2.69
CA HIS A 333 9.37 10.23 1.87
C HIS A 333 7.97 10.22 2.49
N MET A 334 7.54 9.12 3.13
CA MET A 334 6.25 9.07 3.82
C MET A 334 6.18 10.09 4.97
N ASN A 335 7.29 10.37 5.65
CA ASN A 335 7.33 11.45 6.65
C ASN A 335 7.16 12.83 6.01
N VAL A 336 7.76 13.08 4.84
CA VAL A 336 7.53 14.31 4.06
C VAL A 336 6.07 14.39 3.61
N HIS A 337 5.49 13.27 3.18
CA HIS A 337 4.08 13.19 2.78
C HIS A 337 3.12 13.57 3.91
N LYS A 338 3.37 13.08 5.14
CA LYS A 338 2.59 13.45 6.34
C LYS A 338 2.57 14.95 6.61
N LEU A 339 3.60 15.68 6.17
CA LEU A 339 3.72 17.13 6.31
C LEU A 339 3.06 17.92 5.16
N LEU A 340 2.10 17.29 4.47
CA LEU A 340 1.28 17.86 3.39
C LEU A 340 2.06 18.21 2.12
N GLU A 341 3.11 17.44 1.81
CA GLU A 341 3.71 17.40 0.48
C GLU A 341 3.20 16.17 -0.28
N ASN A 342 2.83 16.34 -1.55
CA ASN A 342 2.35 15.22 -2.36
C ASN A 342 3.55 14.41 -2.88
N THR A 343 4.06 13.50 -2.04
CA THR A 343 5.22 12.63 -2.34
C THR A 343 4.88 11.14 -2.25
N LEU A 344 3.58 10.79 -2.28
CA LEU A 344 3.11 9.41 -2.13
C LEU A 344 3.62 8.50 -3.26
N TYR A 345 3.68 9.03 -4.48
CA TYR A 345 4.22 8.32 -5.64
C TYR A 345 5.69 7.93 -5.42
N GLU A 346 6.53 8.85 -4.94
CA GLU A 346 7.93 8.58 -4.61
C GLU A 346 8.05 7.50 -3.52
N CYS A 347 7.20 7.54 -2.50
CA CYS A 347 7.16 6.52 -1.45
C CYS A 347 6.95 5.13 -2.07
N GLU A 348 5.87 5.00 -2.84
CA GLU A 348 5.45 3.75 -3.45
C GLU A 348 6.46 3.24 -4.48
N LEU A 349 7.04 4.14 -5.29
CA LEU A 349 8.07 3.80 -6.26
C LEU A 349 9.29 3.16 -5.59
N TYR A 350 9.84 3.79 -4.56
CA TYR A 350 11.05 3.31 -3.90
C TYR A 350 10.79 2.09 -3.01
N LEU A 351 9.65 2.05 -2.31
CA LEU A 351 9.25 0.89 -1.51
C LEU A 351 8.95 -0.32 -2.41
N GLY A 352 8.26 -0.11 -3.52
CA GLY A 352 8.00 -1.15 -4.51
C GLY A 352 9.27 -1.72 -5.10
N TYR A 353 10.25 -0.87 -5.44
CA TYR A 353 11.56 -1.33 -5.88
C TYR A 353 12.29 -2.11 -4.78
N ALA A 354 12.16 -1.73 -3.51
CA ALA A 354 12.75 -2.46 -2.39
C ALA A 354 12.19 -3.90 -2.24
N LEU A 355 10.91 -4.14 -2.59
CA LEU A 355 10.33 -5.49 -2.61
C LEU A 355 11.05 -6.44 -3.58
N THR A 356 11.78 -5.91 -4.56
CA THR A 356 12.46 -6.72 -5.59
C THR A 356 13.73 -7.40 -5.10
N PHE A 357 14.30 -7.06 -3.93
CA PHE A 357 15.63 -7.54 -3.54
C PHE A 357 15.69 -8.94 -2.91
N GLY A 358 14.55 -9.52 -2.51
CA GLY A 358 14.48 -10.88 -1.94
C GLY A 358 14.89 -10.99 -0.46
N ASP A 359 15.44 -9.93 0.14
CA ASP A 359 15.76 -9.89 1.57
C ASP A 359 14.51 -9.72 2.44
N SER A 360 14.29 -10.63 3.40
CA SER A 360 13.08 -10.65 4.23
C SER A 360 12.95 -9.41 5.12
N GLY A 361 14.07 -8.87 5.62
CA GLY A 361 14.07 -7.68 6.48
C GLY A 361 13.79 -6.40 5.69
N VAL A 362 14.38 -6.27 4.50
CA VAL A 362 14.11 -5.15 3.58
C VAL A 362 12.64 -5.14 3.15
N LYS A 363 12.12 -6.30 2.75
CA LYS A 363 10.71 -6.48 2.38
C LYS A 363 9.78 -6.15 3.55
N TYR A 364 10.05 -6.67 4.74
CA TYR A 364 9.25 -6.38 5.94
C TYR A 364 9.20 -4.88 6.22
N TYR A 365 10.36 -4.22 6.23
CA TYR A 365 10.43 -2.77 6.41
C TYR A 365 9.65 -2.01 5.33
N ALA A 366 9.77 -2.44 4.06
CA ALA A 366 9.05 -1.83 2.96
C ALA A 366 7.53 -1.96 3.16
N GLU A 367 7.03 -3.15 3.48
CA GLU A 367 5.60 -3.40 3.73
C GLU A 367 5.06 -2.56 4.89
N GLN A 368 5.77 -2.49 6.01
CA GLN A 368 5.33 -1.65 7.14
C GLN A 368 5.09 -0.18 6.74
N ASN A 369 5.90 0.36 5.81
CA ASN A 369 5.70 1.70 5.26
C ASN A 369 4.62 1.74 4.17
N LEU A 370 4.48 0.69 3.37
CA LEU A 370 3.42 0.55 2.36
C LEU A 370 2.04 0.43 2.97
N ASN A 371 1.88 -0.08 4.20
CA ASN A 371 0.62 0.02 4.93
C ASN A 371 0.19 1.49 5.03
N GLY A 372 1.08 2.36 5.52
CA GLY A 372 0.82 3.80 5.57
C GLY A 372 0.49 4.40 4.20
N CYS A 373 1.20 3.99 3.14
CA CYS A 373 0.93 4.43 1.76
C CYS A 373 -0.47 4.03 1.30
N TYR A 374 -0.81 2.75 1.48
CA TYR A 374 -2.09 2.19 1.10
C TYR A 374 -3.24 2.88 1.83
N GLN A 375 -3.10 3.11 3.14
CA GLN A 375 -4.10 3.82 3.93
C GLN A 375 -4.28 5.28 3.47
N LYS A 376 -3.22 5.94 3.02
CA LYS A 376 -3.32 7.29 2.43
C LYS A 376 -4.00 7.28 1.07
N ARG A 377 -3.70 6.29 0.24
CA ARG A 377 -4.33 6.09 -1.06
C ARG A 377 -5.84 5.81 -0.93
N LEU A 378 -6.25 5.02 0.07
CA LEU A 378 -7.67 4.82 0.41
C LEU A 378 -8.37 6.15 0.74
N LEU A 379 -7.72 6.98 1.55
CA LEU A 379 -8.24 8.28 1.93
C LEU A 379 -8.36 9.23 0.72
N GLU A 380 -7.34 9.29 -0.13
CA GLU A 380 -7.38 10.11 -1.34
C GLU A 380 -8.48 9.65 -2.29
N ALA A 381 -8.62 8.34 -2.52
CA ALA A 381 -9.70 7.81 -3.34
C ALA A 381 -11.08 8.17 -2.78
N ALA A 382 -11.30 8.02 -1.46
CA ALA A 382 -12.56 8.41 -0.82
C ALA A 382 -12.89 9.89 -1.06
N ARG A 383 -11.88 10.75 -0.99
CA ARG A 383 -11.99 12.19 -1.25
C ARG A 383 -12.36 12.50 -2.70
N PHE A 384 -11.76 11.83 -3.69
CA PHE A 384 -12.11 12.07 -5.09
C PHE A 384 -13.50 11.52 -5.44
N MET A 385 -13.82 10.33 -4.96
CA MET A 385 -15.17 9.77 -5.08
C MET A 385 -16.23 10.67 -4.41
N TRP A 386 -15.88 11.34 -3.32
CA TRP A 386 -16.75 12.35 -2.72
C TRP A 386 -17.03 13.52 -3.67
N TYR A 387 -16.02 14.03 -4.38
CA TYR A 387 -16.21 15.07 -5.40
C TYR A 387 -17.05 14.57 -6.58
N ASP A 388 -16.75 13.38 -7.11
CA ASP A 388 -17.51 12.79 -8.20
C ASP A 388 -18.99 12.61 -7.80
N GLY A 389 -19.23 12.21 -6.55
CA GLY A 389 -20.57 12.13 -5.97
C GLY A 389 -21.27 13.48 -5.92
N MET A 390 -20.59 14.55 -5.49
CA MET A 390 -21.11 15.92 -5.51
C MET A 390 -21.40 16.42 -6.93
N GLU A 391 -20.54 16.10 -7.90
CA GLU A 391 -20.78 16.44 -9.31
C GLU A 391 -21.99 15.70 -9.87
N CYS A 392 -22.18 14.43 -9.50
CA CYS A 392 -23.38 13.68 -9.85
C CYS A 392 -24.64 14.33 -9.25
N ILE A 393 -24.59 14.79 -7.99
CA ILE A 393 -25.68 15.55 -7.35
C ILE A 393 -25.98 16.82 -8.15
N LEU A 394 -24.97 17.61 -8.51
CA LEU A 394 -25.16 18.83 -9.30
C LEU A 394 -25.80 18.59 -10.68
N GLN A 395 -25.64 17.39 -11.23
CA GLN A 395 -26.16 16.99 -12.53
C GLN A 395 -27.50 16.23 -12.46
N GLY A 396 -28.06 16.04 -11.27
CA GLY A 396 -29.30 15.27 -11.09
C GLY A 396 -29.15 13.76 -11.22
N ARG A 397 -27.91 13.22 -11.15
CA ARG A 397 -27.61 11.79 -11.28
C ARG A 397 -27.59 11.11 -9.91
N TRP A 398 -28.75 11.01 -9.26
CA TRP A 398 -28.83 10.59 -7.85
C TRP A 398 -28.37 9.16 -7.58
N ASP A 399 -28.77 8.20 -8.42
CA ASP A 399 -28.38 6.79 -8.27
C ASP A 399 -26.87 6.60 -8.32
N GLU A 400 -26.23 7.30 -9.26
CA GLU A 400 -24.79 7.26 -9.43
C GLU A 400 -24.08 7.94 -8.25
N ALA A 401 -24.58 9.09 -7.79
CA ALA A 401 -24.06 9.76 -6.61
C ALA A 401 -24.10 8.84 -5.38
N ILE A 402 -25.25 8.22 -5.10
CA ILE A 402 -25.42 7.30 -3.97
C ILE A 402 -24.45 6.11 -4.08
N SER A 403 -24.33 5.52 -5.26
CA SER A 403 -23.41 4.40 -5.51
C SER A 403 -21.95 4.79 -5.23
N ILE A 404 -21.51 5.93 -5.77
CA ILE A 404 -20.15 6.45 -5.58
C ILE A 404 -19.88 6.77 -4.11
N LEU A 405 -20.81 7.46 -3.43
CA LEU A 405 -20.64 7.86 -2.02
C LEU A 405 -20.61 6.67 -1.06
N LYS A 406 -21.43 5.64 -1.31
CA LYS A 406 -21.34 4.35 -0.59
C LYS A 406 -19.97 3.71 -0.75
N ALA A 407 -19.46 3.68 -1.99
CA ALA A 407 -18.16 3.14 -2.28
C ALA A 407 -17.03 3.99 -1.65
N ALA A 408 -17.19 5.32 -1.59
CA ALA A 408 -16.27 6.23 -0.91
C ALA A 408 -16.25 5.97 0.61
N ALA A 409 -17.42 5.84 1.25
CA ALA A 409 -17.56 5.53 2.67
C ALA A 409 -16.95 4.17 3.06
N SER A 410 -16.90 3.21 2.12
CA SER A 410 -16.27 1.91 2.35
C SER A 410 -14.74 1.97 2.49
N LYS A 411 -14.10 3.09 2.12
CA LYS A 411 -12.64 3.29 2.22
C LYS A 411 -12.19 3.85 3.58
N LYS A 412 -13.02 3.67 4.62
CA LYS A 412 -12.89 4.26 5.96
C LYS A 412 -11.63 3.91 6.75
N ASP A 413 -10.86 2.91 6.35
CA ASP A 413 -9.72 2.46 7.17
C ASP A 413 -8.46 3.33 7.00
N GLY A 414 -8.48 4.29 6.07
CA GLY A 414 -7.37 5.19 5.77
C GLY A 414 -6.92 6.08 6.94
N TRP A 415 -5.60 6.24 7.09
CA TRP A 415 -4.97 7.10 8.12
C TRP A 415 -5.46 8.53 7.97
N GLY A 416 -6.13 9.05 8.99
CA GLY A 416 -6.56 10.44 9.04
C GLY A 416 -7.75 10.69 8.12
N TRP A 417 -8.93 10.38 8.63
CA TRP A 417 -10.23 10.95 8.24
C TRP A 417 -10.31 12.50 8.26
N ALA A 418 -9.20 13.21 8.28
CA ALA A 418 -9.11 14.67 8.27
C ALA A 418 -9.64 15.31 6.97
N VAL A 419 -10.24 14.53 6.09
CA VAL A 419 -10.79 14.96 4.79
C VAL A 419 -12.30 14.71 4.69
N ASN A 420 -12.92 14.18 5.74
CA ASN A 420 -14.35 13.93 5.79
C ASN A 420 -14.82 13.93 7.25
N HIS A 421 -15.50 14.96 7.70
CA HIS A 421 -16.04 15.03 9.05
C HIS A 421 -17.47 14.49 9.14
N GLY A 422 -17.82 13.55 8.26
CA GLY A 422 -19.18 13.09 8.04
C GLY A 422 -19.75 13.55 6.68
N ASP A 423 -19.06 14.45 5.97
CA ASP A 423 -19.34 14.92 4.61
C ASP A 423 -19.76 13.86 3.60
N ILE A 424 -19.10 12.68 3.54
CA ILE A 424 -19.49 11.62 2.59
C ILE A 424 -20.89 11.08 2.92
N TRP A 425 -21.16 10.78 4.20
CA TRP A 425 -22.48 10.31 4.61
C TRP A 425 -23.54 11.40 4.52
N LEU A 426 -23.17 12.65 4.79
CA LEU A 426 -24.03 13.81 4.59
C LEU A 426 -24.41 13.97 3.10
N CYS A 427 -23.45 13.84 2.18
CA CYS A 427 -23.72 13.85 0.75
C CYS A 427 -24.62 12.70 0.35
N GLU A 428 -24.34 11.50 0.87
CA GLU A 428 -25.13 10.30 0.55
C GLU A 428 -26.57 10.49 1.03
N ALA A 429 -26.77 10.98 2.26
CA ALA A 429 -28.08 11.30 2.80
C ALA A 429 -28.81 12.32 1.93
N THR A 430 -28.11 13.38 1.50
CA THR A 430 -28.68 14.42 0.64
C THR A 430 -29.14 13.85 -0.71
N ALA A 431 -28.31 13.00 -1.34
CA ALA A 431 -28.68 12.33 -2.59
C ALA A 431 -29.86 11.36 -2.41
N VAL A 432 -29.92 10.63 -1.29
CA VAL A 432 -31.05 9.75 -0.93
C VAL A 432 -32.34 10.57 -0.76
N VAL A 433 -32.28 11.73 -0.10
CA VAL A 433 -33.44 12.62 0.07
C VAL A 433 -33.96 13.13 -1.28
N LEU A 434 -33.06 13.64 -2.13
CA LEU A 434 -33.43 14.17 -3.46
C LEU A 434 -34.04 13.08 -4.35
N LYS A 435 -33.44 11.88 -4.37
CA LYS A 435 -33.96 10.72 -5.10
C LYS A 435 -35.33 10.27 -4.58
N GLY A 436 -35.47 10.16 -3.26
CA GLY A 436 -36.70 9.71 -2.61
C GLY A 436 -37.88 10.61 -2.97
N PHE A 437 -37.66 11.92 -2.91
CA PHE A 437 -38.64 12.91 -3.32
C PHE A 437 -39.02 12.82 -4.80
N GLU A 438 -38.03 12.75 -5.71
CA GLU A 438 -38.28 12.67 -7.15
C GLU A 438 -39.10 11.42 -7.52
N ASN A 439 -38.81 10.29 -6.86
CA ASN A 439 -39.57 9.07 -7.03
C ASN A 439 -41.01 9.20 -6.51
N GLU A 440 -41.24 9.86 -5.36
CA GLU A 440 -42.58 10.11 -4.82
C GLU A 440 -43.43 10.99 -5.75
N GLN A 441 -42.82 11.92 -6.51
CA GLN A 441 -43.55 12.68 -7.53
C GLN A 441 -43.90 11.85 -8.77
N ASN A 442 -43.04 10.89 -9.12
CA ASN A 442 -43.16 10.12 -10.36
C ASN A 442 -43.98 8.82 -10.21
N THR A 443 -44.16 8.31 -8.99
CA THR A 443 -44.90 7.06 -8.73
C THR A 443 -46.08 7.29 -7.80
N SER A 444 -47.27 6.85 -8.22
CA SER A 444 -48.53 6.91 -7.45
C SER A 444 -48.58 5.88 -6.30
N ILE A 445 -47.44 5.30 -5.91
CA ILE A 445 -47.36 4.16 -4.99
C ILE A 445 -46.82 4.64 -3.64
N GLU A 446 -47.70 4.59 -2.65
CA GLU A 446 -47.60 5.26 -1.35
C GLU A 446 -46.62 4.62 -0.33
N ASN A 447 -45.66 3.79 -0.74
CA ASN A 447 -45.17 2.74 0.16
C ASN A 447 -43.66 2.56 0.35
N ASP A 448 -42.82 3.53 0.01
CA ASP A 448 -41.37 3.39 0.25
C ASP A 448 -40.81 4.48 1.16
N ASN A 449 -41.20 4.47 2.44
CA ASN A 449 -40.60 5.32 3.48
C ASN A 449 -39.15 4.90 3.83
N ASP A 450 -38.61 3.88 3.17
CA ASP A 450 -37.28 3.31 3.45
C ASP A 450 -36.15 4.32 3.18
N TRP A 451 -36.36 5.25 2.24
CA TRP A 451 -35.35 6.28 1.93
C TRP A 451 -35.18 7.29 3.06
N MET A 452 -36.25 7.68 3.77
CA MET A 452 -36.15 8.60 4.90
C MET A 452 -35.38 7.96 6.05
N VAL A 453 -35.69 6.70 6.39
CA VAL A 453 -34.97 5.94 7.42
C VAL A 453 -33.50 5.80 7.06
N THR A 454 -33.21 5.52 5.79
CA THR A 454 -31.83 5.46 5.28
C THR A 454 -31.10 6.80 5.42
N ALA A 455 -31.74 7.91 5.03
CA ALA A 455 -31.16 9.24 5.15
C ALA A 455 -30.86 9.61 6.62
N GLU A 456 -31.78 9.31 7.55
CA GLU A 456 -31.57 9.53 8.99
C GLU A 456 -30.42 8.71 9.54
N SER A 457 -30.31 7.44 9.15
CA SER A 457 -29.19 6.59 9.55
C SER A 457 -27.84 7.14 9.06
N LEU A 458 -27.79 7.66 7.83
CA LEU A 458 -26.58 8.28 7.27
C LEU A 458 -26.23 9.59 7.98
N LEU A 459 -27.22 10.44 8.27
CA LEU A 459 -27.02 11.68 9.04
C LEU A 459 -26.50 11.38 10.44
N GLN A 460 -27.03 10.36 11.12
CA GLN A 460 -26.55 9.95 12.44
C GLN A 460 -25.06 9.55 12.41
N LYS A 461 -24.63 8.80 11.39
CA LYS A 461 -23.20 8.48 11.19
C LYS A 461 -22.36 9.74 10.96
N ALA A 462 -22.88 10.69 10.18
CA ALA A 462 -22.19 11.95 9.94
C ALA A 462 -22.04 12.78 11.24
N ILE A 463 -23.06 12.80 12.11
CA ILE A 463 -23.02 13.48 13.41
C ILE A 463 -21.96 12.85 14.31
N GLU A 464 -22.04 11.54 14.53
CA GLU A 464 -21.10 10.79 15.38
C GLU A 464 -19.66 11.08 14.96
N ARG A 465 -19.40 11.06 13.64
CA ARG A 465 -18.08 11.35 13.10
C ARG A 465 -17.65 12.80 13.28
N SER A 466 -18.53 13.75 13.03
CA SER A 466 -18.26 15.17 13.22
C SER A 466 -17.88 15.44 14.68
N GLU A 467 -18.63 14.88 15.62
CA GLU A 467 -18.40 15.01 17.07
C GLU A 467 -17.08 14.37 17.50
N GLU A 468 -16.80 13.14 17.08
CA GLU A 468 -15.52 12.46 17.32
C GLU A 468 -14.32 13.28 16.85
N SER A 469 -14.47 14.00 15.74
CA SER A 469 -13.38 14.79 15.17
C SER A 469 -13.04 16.04 15.99
N GLY A 470 -14.01 16.59 16.73
CA GLY A 470 -13.87 17.83 17.50
C GLY A 470 -13.52 19.08 16.66
N VAL A 471 -13.59 18.99 15.33
CA VAL A 471 -13.21 20.10 14.42
C VAL A 471 -14.27 21.18 14.38
N PHE A 472 -15.54 20.78 14.44
CA PHE A 472 -16.64 21.71 14.58
C PHE A 472 -16.84 21.98 16.07
N GLY A 473 -17.00 23.24 16.43
CA GLY A 473 -17.27 23.65 17.80
C GLY A 473 -18.61 23.08 18.33
N PRO A 474 -19.12 23.60 19.46
CA PRO A 474 -20.34 23.08 20.07
C PRO A 474 -21.59 23.16 19.18
N GLU A 475 -21.54 23.94 18.09
CA GLU A 475 -22.62 24.07 17.10
C GLU A 475 -22.64 22.94 16.06
N GLY A 476 -21.60 22.10 16.01
CA GLY A 476 -21.52 20.95 15.11
C GLY A 476 -21.33 21.33 13.64
N HIS A 477 -21.44 20.33 12.76
CA HIS A 477 -21.26 20.53 11.32
C HIS A 477 -22.43 21.34 10.73
N PRO A 478 -22.19 22.51 10.10
CA PRO A 478 -23.24 23.46 9.73
C PRO A 478 -24.26 22.88 8.74
N TRP A 479 -23.80 22.03 7.81
CA TRP A 479 -24.67 21.42 6.81
C TRP A 479 -25.46 20.21 7.32
N ILE A 480 -24.97 19.49 8.34
CA ILE A 480 -25.71 18.35 8.89
C ILE A 480 -27.01 18.85 9.50
N HIS A 481 -26.94 19.95 10.25
CA HIS A 481 -28.10 20.57 10.87
C HIS A 481 -29.14 21.03 9.84
N GLN A 482 -28.69 21.62 8.72
CA GLN A 482 -29.58 22.06 7.65
C GLN A 482 -30.33 20.90 7.00
N VAL A 483 -29.64 19.79 6.70
CA VAL A 483 -30.29 18.61 6.10
C VAL A 483 -31.27 17.94 7.09
N LEU A 484 -30.94 17.89 8.38
CA LEU A 484 -31.86 17.41 9.42
C LEU A 484 -33.13 18.27 9.51
N GLN A 485 -32.97 19.60 9.56
CA GLN A 485 -34.11 20.52 9.60
C GLN A 485 -34.98 20.40 8.35
N ALA A 486 -34.35 20.29 7.17
CA ALA A 486 -35.07 20.10 5.92
C ALA A 486 -35.88 18.79 5.93
N LEU A 487 -35.27 17.69 6.38
CA LEU A 487 -35.94 16.39 6.46
C LEU A 487 -37.11 16.40 7.46
N GLU A 488 -36.96 17.06 8.61
CA GLU A 488 -38.04 17.21 9.59
C GLU A 488 -39.17 18.10 9.06
N SER A 489 -38.83 19.19 8.37
CA SER A 489 -39.81 20.05 7.68
C SER A 489 -40.58 19.28 6.62
N TYR A 490 -39.90 18.39 5.86
CA TYR A 490 -40.55 17.52 4.88
C TYR A 490 -41.57 16.59 5.53
N LYS A 491 -41.18 15.91 6.62
CA LYS A 491 -42.06 15.02 7.39
C LYS A 491 -43.31 15.74 7.88
N GLN A 492 -43.15 16.98 8.36
CA GLN A 492 -44.27 17.82 8.81
C GLN A 492 -45.22 18.16 7.66
N LEU A 493 -44.69 18.66 6.52
CA LEU A 493 -45.50 18.97 5.33
C LEU A 493 -46.29 17.74 4.86
N ARG A 494 -45.63 16.58 4.80
CA ARG A 494 -46.28 15.31 4.42
C ARG A 494 -47.37 14.91 5.41
N SER A 495 -47.14 15.08 6.72
CA SER A 495 -48.14 14.77 7.75
C SER A 495 -49.38 15.68 7.70
N ASN A 496 -49.20 16.91 7.23
CA ASN A 496 -50.27 17.89 7.06
C ASN A 496 -51.00 17.78 5.72
N GLY A 497 -50.47 17.01 4.77
CA GLY A 497 -50.97 16.93 3.40
C GLY A 497 -50.67 18.17 2.56
N ASP A 498 -49.65 18.95 2.95
CA ASP A 498 -49.23 20.17 2.28
C ASP A 498 -48.46 19.86 0.98
N ALA A 499 -48.44 20.82 0.05
CA ALA A 499 -47.68 20.69 -1.18
C ALA A 499 -46.16 20.72 -0.91
N THR A 500 -45.45 19.69 -1.36
CA THR A 500 -44.02 19.52 -1.07
C THR A 500 -43.09 19.98 -2.20
N LYS A 501 -43.64 20.47 -3.31
CA LYS A 501 -42.88 20.91 -4.49
C LYS A 501 -41.96 22.10 -4.21
N GLU A 502 -42.49 23.14 -3.55
CA GLU A 502 -41.71 24.34 -3.20
C GLU A 502 -40.57 24.00 -2.22
N TRP A 503 -40.85 23.09 -1.28
CA TRP A 503 -39.84 22.58 -0.36
C TRP A 503 -38.67 21.92 -1.11
N PHE A 504 -38.95 21.11 -2.12
CA PHE A 504 -37.91 20.44 -2.91
C PHE A 504 -37.09 21.42 -3.73
N GLU A 505 -37.73 22.40 -4.37
CA GLU A 505 -37.02 23.42 -5.14
C GLU A 505 -36.04 24.20 -4.24
N GLU A 506 -36.46 24.55 -3.03
CA GLU A 506 -35.60 25.22 -2.03
C GLU A 506 -34.47 24.31 -1.54
N PHE A 507 -34.77 23.07 -1.13
CA PHE A 507 -33.77 22.12 -0.64
C PHE A 507 -32.72 21.79 -1.72
N ASN A 508 -33.16 21.60 -2.96
CA ASN A 508 -32.27 21.35 -4.10
C ASN A 508 -31.38 22.57 -4.39
N SER A 509 -31.94 23.78 -4.35
CA SER A 509 -31.17 25.03 -4.52
C SER A 509 -30.06 25.17 -3.46
N GLN A 510 -30.39 24.92 -2.19
CA GLN A 510 -29.42 24.94 -1.09
C GLN A 510 -28.35 23.85 -1.25
N THR A 511 -28.74 22.65 -1.69
CA THR A 511 -27.82 21.55 -1.97
C THR A 511 -26.85 21.90 -3.09
N ILE A 512 -27.33 22.51 -4.18
CA ILE A 512 -26.49 22.95 -5.30
C ILE A 512 -25.49 24.00 -4.82
N PHE A 513 -25.93 24.96 -4.02
CA PHE A 513 -25.06 25.98 -3.43
C PHE A 513 -23.95 25.34 -2.58
N TRP A 514 -24.31 24.41 -1.70
CA TRP A 514 -23.35 23.67 -0.88
C TRP A 514 -22.31 22.92 -1.70
N CYS A 515 -22.76 22.07 -2.64
CA CYS A 515 -21.87 21.27 -3.48
C CYS A 515 -20.90 22.18 -4.25
N SER A 516 -21.39 23.32 -4.76
CA SER A 516 -20.56 24.31 -5.45
C SER A 516 -19.50 24.93 -4.53
N GLN A 517 -19.83 25.22 -3.27
CA GLN A 517 -18.85 25.74 -2.30
C GLN A 517 -17.78 24.71 -1.96
N ALA A 518 -18.17 23.47 -1.71
CA ALA A 518 -17.25 22.38 -1.39
C ALA A 518 -16.29 22.11 -2.57
N LEU A 519 -16.81 21.99 -3.79
CA LEU A 519 -15.97 21.78 -4.99
C LEU A 519 -15.04 22.96 -5.28
N ALA A 520 -15.44 24.19 -4.91
CA ALA A 520 -14.60 25.38 -5.07
C ALA A 520 -13.46 25.49 -4.03
N GLY A 521 -13.39 24.59 -3.04
CA GLY A 521 -12.39 24.68 -1.97
C GLY A 521 -12.64 25.82 -0.99
N ILE A 522 -13.89 26.29 -0.92
CA ILE A 522 -14.29 27.31 0.05
C ILE A 522 -14.29 26.66 1.43
N ALA A 523 -13.71 27.37 2.41
CA ALA A 523 -13.69 26.89 3.79
C ALA A 523 -15.10 26.44 4.24
N PRO A 524 -15.20 25.32 4.98
CA PRO A 524 -14.11 24.66 5.69
C PRO A 524 -13.31 23.62 4.89
N PHE A 525 -13.72 23.18 3.70
CA PHE A 525 -13.02 22.14 2.94
C PHE A 525 -13.25 22.27 1.42
N PRO A 526 -12.32 21.81 0.55
CA PRO A 526 -10.99 21.22 0.81
C PRO A 526 -9.81 21.98 0.13
N PRO A 527 -8.56 21.83 0.62
CA PRO A 527 -7.39 22.49 0.02
C PRO A 527 -7.05 21.91 -1.36
N LYS A 528 -6.61 22.76 -2.29
CA LYS A 528 -6.18 22.32 -3.64
C LYS A 528 -5.06 21.28 -3.55
N CYS A 529 -5.16 20.23 -4.37
CA CYS A 529 -4.08 19.25 -4.52
C CYS A 529 -2.81 19.97 -4.97
N LYS A 530 -1.67 19.69 -4.33
CA LYS A 530 -0.38 20.18 -4.77
C LYS A 530 0.10 19.34 -5.96
N GLU A 531 0.62 20.03 -6.98
CA GLU A 531 1.32 19.38 -8.08
C GLU A 531 2.57 18.65 -7.58
N ARG A 532 2.98 17.60 -8.30
CA ARG A 532 4.23 16.88 -8.01
C ARG A 532 5.43 17.79 -8.23
N VAL A 533 6.44 17.66 -7.38
CA VAL A 533 7.68 18.44 -7.49
C VAL A 533 8.54 17.94 -8.66
N VAL A 534 8.49 16.63 -8.95
CA VAL A 534 9.19 15.98 -10.06
C VAL A 534 8.18 15.19 -10.87
N ASP A 535 8.27 15.23 -12.20
CA ASP A 535 7.40 14.44 -13.06
C ASP A 535 7.74 12.94 -13.00
N GLU A 536 6.74 12.13 -13.35
CA GLU A 536 6.79 10.67 -13.25
C GLU A 536 7.85 10.03 -14.14
N ALA A 537 7.94 10.48 -15.38
CA ALA A 537 8.84 9.91 -16.37
C ALA A 537 10.30 10.11 -15.93
N THR A 538 10.61 11.28 -15.38
CA THR A 538 11.93 11.55 -14.78
C THR A 538 12.23 10.61 -13.62
N LEU A 539 11.27 10.33 -12.73
CA LEU A 539 11.48 9.40 -11.61
C LEU A 539 11.69 7.96 -12.07
N LEU A 540 10.86 7.48 -13.00
CA LEU A 540 10.96 6.13 -13.57
C LEU A 540 12.29 5.92 -14.31
N SER A 541 12.72 6.90 -15.11
CA SER A 541 13.99 6.83 -15.85
C SER A 541 15.23 6.77 -14.95
N LYS A 542 15.09 7.20 -13.70
CA LYS A 542 16.15 7.20 -12.69
C LYS A 542 16.19 5.92 -11.87
N LEU A 543 15.15 5.09 -11.92
CA LEU A 543 15.29 3.73 -11.42
C LEU A 543 16.34 3.01 -12.30
N PRO A 544 17.26 2.25 -11.70
CA PRO A 544 18.28 1.56 -12.47
C PRO A 544 17.65 0.67 -13.55
N GLY A 545 17.90 0.98 -14.83
CA GLY A 545 17.76 0.00 -15.91
C GLY A 545 18.79 -1.11 -15.69
N HIS A 546 18.37 -2.38 -15.76
CA HIS A 546 19.15 -3.46 -15.17
C HIS A 546 20.26 -4.02 -16.09
N ASN A 547 21.42 -4.27 -15.47
CA ASN A 547 22.62 -4.96 -15.95
C ASN A 547 23.35 -4.30 -17.15
N ALA A 548 24.12 -3.25 -16.89
CA ALA A 548 25.24 -2.82 -17.74
C ALA A 548 26.57 -3.37 -17.21
#